data_AF-A0A7V8YP29-F1
#
_entry.id   AF-A0A7V8YP29-F1
#
_cell.length_a   1.000
_cell.length_b   1.000
_cell.length_c   1.000
_cell.angle_alpha   90.00
_cell.angle_beta   90.00
_cell.angle_gamma   90.00
#
_symmetry.space_group_name_H-M   'P 1'
#
loop_
_entity.id
_entity.type
_entity.pdbx_description
1 polymer ?
#
loop_
_entity_poly.entity_id
_entity_poly.type
_entity_poly.pdbx_seq_one_letter_code
_entity_poly.pdbx_strand_id
1 'polypeptide(L)'
;MTTTDQGAAPSSRLEEFEREINELKVRAQATGPEGRLLILGAVLLVAGLVLIAVAWVRASGTNDFNDQISYLISGGLGGVGAAVVGCALYVRTAMSRYLRYWLIRMVYEQRAQTDRIVEALKK
;
A
#
# COMPACT_ATOMS: atom_id res chain seq x y z
N MET A 1 49.28 30.27 -2.80
CA MET A 1 50.30 29.36 -2.25
C MET A 1 49.56 28.14 -1.71
N THR A 2 49.82 26.97 -2.32
CA THR A 2 49.56 25.59 -1.83
C THR A 2 48.11 25.22 -1.49
N THR A 3 47.37 24.58 -2.40
CA THR A 3 47.15 23.11 -2.41
C THR A 3 46.81 22.56 -1.03
N THR A 4 45.53 22.31 -0.81
CA THR A 4 45.08 21.20 0.02
C THR A 4 44.19 20.32 -0.85
N ASP A 5 44.83 19.73 -1.87
CA ASP A 5 44.45 18.41 -2.35
C ASP A 5 44.73 17.45 -1.18
N GLN A 6 43.77 17.33 -0.27
CA GLN A 6 43.76 16.20 0.66
C GLN A 6 43.03 15.09 -0.07
N GLY A 7 43.80 14.09 -0.51
CA GLY A 7 43.32 12.76 -0.81
C GLY A 7 42.63 12.16 0.41
N ALA A 8 41.38 12.59 0.66
CA ALA A 8 40.44 11.79 1.40
C ALA A 8 40.25 10.54 0.54
N ALA A 9 40.73 9.40 1.05
CA ALA A 9 40.82 8.14 0.34
C ALA A 9 39.51 7.85 -0.43
N PRO A 10 39.53 7.13 -1.56
CA PRO A 10 38.31 6.73 -2.28
C PRO A 10 37.22 6.17 -1.36
N SER A 11 37.58 5.60 -0.21
CA SER A 11 36.68 5.18 0.85
C SER A 11 35.83 6.30 1.46
N SER A 12 36.30 7.53 1.66
CA SER A 12 35.49 8.59 2.32
C SER A 12 34.36 9.10 1.44
N ARG A 13 34.59 9.22 0.13
CA ARG A 13 33.55 9.54 -0.86
C ARG A 13 32.58 8.37 -1.03
N LEU A 14 33.10 7.13 -0.99
CA LEU A 14 32.26 5.93 -1.00
C LEU A 14 31.40 5.85 0.26
N GLU A 15 31.92 6.17 1.44
CA GLU A 15 31.20 6.17 2.71
C GLU A 15 30.13 7.27 2.74
N GLU A 16 30.43 8.46 2.21
CA GLU A 16 29.46 9.55 2.05
C GLU A 16 28.35 9.15 1.07
N PHE A 17 28.71 8.55 -0.07
CA PHE A 17 27.76 8.07 -1.06
C PHE A 17 26.93 6.88 -0.57
N GLU A 18 27.54 5.94 0.15
CA GLU A 18 26.85 4.80 0.76
C GLU A 18 25.90 5.28 1.85
N ARG A 19 26.29 6.29 2.63
CA ARG A 19 25.41 6.97 3.59
C ARG A 19 24.24 7.67 2.89
N GLU A 20 24.47 8.44 1.83
CA GLU A 20 23.40 9.11 1.08
C GLU A 20 22.44 8.09 0.43
N ILE A 21 22.98 7.02 -0.18
CA ILE A 21 22.15 5.93 -0.72
C ILE A 21 21.35 5.28 0.39
N ASN A 22 21.96 4.99 1.54
CA ASN A 22 21.27 4.34 2.65
C ASN A 22 20.19 5.26 3.24
N GLU A 23 20.44 6.56 3.34
CA GLU A 23 19.46 7.55 3.76
C GLU A 23 18.29 7.67 2.77
N LEU A 24 18.56 7.70 1.47
CA LEU A 24 17.55 7.67 0.41
C LEU A 24 16.76 6.36 0.41
N LYS A 25 17.42 5.23 0.66
CA LYS A 25 16.80 3.90 0.72
C LYS A 25 15.92 3.76 1.95
N VAL A 26 16.32 4.29 3.10
CA VAL A 26 15.50 4.38 4.32
C VAL A 26 14.29 5.30 4.10
N ARG A 27 14.45 6.44 3.40
CA ARG A 27 13.33 7.33 3.04
C ARG A 27 12.36 6.69 2.04
N ALA A 28 12.87 5.89 1.10
CA ALA A 28 12.06 5.17 0.13
C ALA A 28 11.36 3.94 0.73
N GLN A 29 11.98 3.29 1.72
CA GLN A 29 11.48 2.09 2.41
C GLN A 29 10.58 2.43 3.61
N ALA A 30 10.67 3.64 4.17
CA ALA A 30 9.72 4.17 5.11
C ALA A 30 8.33 4.11 4.46
N THR A 31 7.61 3.05 4.80
CA THR A 31 6.27 2.78 4.32
C THR A 31 5.44 3.97 4.77
N GLY A 32 5.22 4.92 3.87
CA GLY A 32 4.56 6.18 4.19
C GLY A 32 3.19 5.94 4.84
N PRO A 33 2.53 6.99 5.35
CA PRO A 33 1.20 6.89 5.95
C PRO A 33 0.21 6.05 5.11
N GLU A 34 0.38 6.09 3.78
CA GLU A 34 -0.34 5.28 2.80
C GLU A 34 -0.18 3.77 2.97
N GLY A 35 1.04 3.24 3.17
CA GLY A 35 1.25 1.80 3.30
C GLY A 35 0.73 1.24 4.62
N ARG A 36 0.70 2.06 5.68
CA ARG A 36 0.04 1.71 6.95
C ARG A 36 -1.48 1.67 6.83
N LEU A 37 -2.08 2.59 6.05
CA LEU A 37 -3.52 2.56 5.74
C LEU A 37 -3.93 1.32 4.92
N LEU A 38 -3.05 0.85 4.04
CA LEU A 38 -3.27 -0.37 3.26
C LEU A 38 -3.27 -1.64 4.09
N ILE A 39 -2.29 -1.78 4.99
CA ILE A 39 -2.24 -2.90 5.93
C ILE A 39 -3.49 -2.88 6.81
N LEU A 40 -3.89 -1.71 7.30
CA LEU A 40 -5.10 -1.55 8.11
C LEU A 40 -6.37 -1.98 7.33
N GLY A 41 -6.51 -1.57 6.06
CA GLY A 41 -7.64 -1.94 5.22
C GLY A 41 -7.70 -3.45 4.91
N ALA A 42 -6.55 -4.07 4.62
CA ALA A 42 -6.46 -5.51 4.39
C ALA A 42 -6.79 -6.32 5.65
N VAL A 43 -6.25 -5.92 6.81
CA VAL A 43 -6.54 -6.55 8.10
C VAL A 43 -8.03 -6.44 8.43
N LEU A 44 -8.66 -5.29 8.18
CA LEU A 44 -10.08 -5.09 8.45
C LEU A 44 -10.98 -5.95 7.54
N LEU A 45 -10.60 -6.13 6.26
CA LEU A 45 -11.33 -7.01 5.34
C LEU A 45 -11.26 -8.48 5.78
N VAL A 46 -10.06 -8.96 6.14
CA VAL A 46 -9.88 -10.32 6.66
C VAL A 46 -10.65 -10.52 7.96
N ALA A 47 -10.61 -9.54 8.86
CA ALA A 47 -11.40 -9.58 10.10
C ALA A 47 -12.91 -9.68 9.84
N GLY A 48 -13.44 -8.95 8.86
CA GLY A 48 -14.85 -9.03 8.46
C GLY A 48 -15.26 -10.41 7.95
N LEU A 49 -14.43 -11.05 7.11
CA LEU A 49 -14.67 -12.41 6.62
C LEU A 49 -14.68 -13.45 7.75
N VAL A 50 -13.77 -13.32 8.73
CA VAL A 50 -13.71 -14.21 9.89
C VAL A 50 -14.97 -14.09 10.75
N LEU A 51 -15.48 -12.87 10.95
CA LEU A 51 -16.73 -12.67 11.70
C LEU A 51 -17.94 -13.34 11.02
N ILE A 52 -18.04 -13.25 9.68
CA ILE A 52 -19.11 -13.94 8.92
C ILE A 52 -18.99 -15.45 9.08
N ALA A 53 -17.79 -16.02 8.93
CA ALA A 53 -17.57 -17.46 9.07
C ALA A 53 -17.94 -17.96 10.47
N VAL A 54 -17.56 -17.22 11.52
CA VAL A 54 -17.89 -17.55 12.91
C VAL A 54 -19.39 -17.47 13.18
N ALA A 55 -20.08 -16.48 12.60
CA ALA A 55 -21.54 -16.35 12.72
C ALA A 55 -22.26 -17.54 12.05
N TRP A 56 -21.81 -17.93 10.85
CA TRP A 56 -22.36 -19.09 10.13
C TRP A 56 -22.23 -20.38 10.93
N VAL A 57 -21.02 -20.66 11.45
CA VAL A 57 -20.77 -21.87 12.25
C VAL A 57 -21.67 -21.93 13.48
N ARG A 58 -21.85 -20.81 14.20
CA ARG A 58 -22.73 -20.76 15.38
C ARG A 58 -24.21 -20.91 15.01
N ALA A 59 -24.67 -20.28 13.94
CA ALA A 59 -26.06 -20.40 13.49
C ALA A 59 -26.40 -21.83 13.02
N SER A 60 -25.46 -22.51 12.36
CA SER A 60 -25.66 -23.88 11.84
C SER A 60 -25.80 -24.97 12.92
N GLY A 61 -25.42 -24.66 14.17
CA GLY A 61 -25.48 -25.60 15.28
C GLY A 61 -26.76 -25.54 16.12
N THR A 62 -27.66 -24.57 15.89
CA THR A 62 -28.89 -24.39 16.70
C THR A 62 -30.16 -24.77 15.93
N ASN A 63 -31.05 -25.53 16.56
CA ASN A 63 -32.34 -25.96 15.98
C ASN A 63 -33.54 -25.13 16.46
N ASP A 64 -33.33 -24.24 17.44
CA ASP A 64 -34.38 -23.35 17.94
C ASP A 64 -34.53 -22.13 17.02
N PHE A 65 -35.75 -21.95 16.48
CA PHE A 65 -36.07 -20.92 15.49
C PHE A 65 -35.82 -19.49 16.01
N ASN A 66 -36.02 -19.26 17.31
CA ASN A 66 -35.82 -17.96 17.95
C ASN A 66 -34.32 -17.60 18.06
N ASP A 67 -33.48 -18.60 18.36
CA ASP A 67 -32.03 -18.44 18.40
C ASP A 67 -31.47 -18.26 16.98
N GLN A 68 -32.00 -18.97 15.98
CA GLN A 68 -31.61 -18.77 14.58
C GLN A 68 -31.84 -17.32 14.12
N ILE A 69 -32.98 -16.69 14.45
CA ILE A 69 -33.25 -15.30 14.09
C ILE A 69 -32.28 -14.34 14.81
N SER A 70 -31.99 -14.56 16.09
CA SER A 70 -31.02 -13.75 16.83
C SER A 70 -29.61 -13.85 16.25
N TYR A 71 -29.17 -15.04 15.85
CA TYR A 71 -27.87 -15.23 15.18
C TYR A 71 -27.85 -14.66 13.76
N LEU A 72 -28.96 -14.73 13.03
CA LEU A 72 -29.09 -14.15 11.69
C LEU A 72 -28.99 -12.62 11.72
N ILE A 73 -29.65 -11.96 12.68
CA ILE A 73 -29.62 -10.50 12.82
C ILE A 73 -28.28 -10.04 13.40
N SER A 74 -27.83 -10.60 14.52
CA SER A 74 -26.60 -10.13 15.18
C SER A 74 -25.33 -10.53 14.43
N GLY A 75 -25.24 -11.78 13.99
CA GLY A 75 -24.08 -12.33 13.31
C GLY A 75 -24.13 -12.13 11.78
N GLY A 76 -25.29 -12.34 11.17
CA GLY A 76 -25.47 -12.19 9.73
C GLY A 76 -25.45 -10.73 9.28
N LEU A 77 -26.37 -9.90 9.79
CA LEU A 77 -26.45 -8.48 9.40
C LEU A 77 -25.23 -7.69 9.86
N GLY A 78 -24.76 -7.93 11.10
CA GLY A 78 -23.54 -7.33 11.62
C GLY A 78 -22.29 -7.73 10.82
N GLY A 79 -22.17 -9.01 10.46
CA GLY A 79 -21.07 -9.52 9.63
C GLY A 79 -21.07 -8.94 8.22
N VAL A 80 -22.25 -8.85 7.58
CA VAL A 80 -22.41 -8.20 6.27
C VAL A 80 -22.03 -6.72 6.35
N GLY A 81 -22.48 -6.00 7.38
CA GLY A 81 -22.10 -4.60 7.59
C GLY A 81 -20.58 -4.41 7.72
N ALA A 82 -19.93 -5.25 8.53
CA ALA A 82 -18.48 -5.23 8.68
C ALA A 82 -17.74 -5.56 7.37
N ALA A 83 -18.23 -6.53 6.59
CA ALA A 83 -17.66 -6.89 5.30
C ALA A 83 -17.82 -5.78 4.25
N VAL A 84 -18.96 -5.09 4.22
CA VAL A 84 -19.17 -3.93 3.33
C VAL A 84 -18.20 -2.80 3.68
N VAL A 85 -18.03 -2.48 4.97
CA VAL A 85 -17.07 -1.46 5.41
C VAL A 85 -15.63 -1.88 5.08
N GLY A 86 -15.26 -3.14 5.33
CA GLY A 86 -13.95 -3.68 4.97
C GLY A 86 -13.69 -3.64 3.46
N CYS A 87 -14.67 -4.02 2.65
CA CYS A 87 -14.61 -3.95 1.19
C CYS A 87 -14.45 -2.51 0.70
N ALA A 88 -15.22 -1.56 1.22
CA ALA A 88 -15.13 -0.15 0.84
C ALA A 88 -13.74 0.44 1.16
N LEU A 89 -13.18 0.12 2.32
CA LEU A 89 -11.83 0.56 2.71
C LEU A 89 -10.73 -0.11 1.87
N TYR A 90 -10.88 -1.39 1.55
CA TYR A 90 -9.96 -2.11 0.67
C TYR A 90 -9.99 -1.54 -0.76
N VAL A 91 -11.17 -1.36 -1.35
CA VAL A 91 -11.33 -0.80 -2.71
C VAL A 91 -10.79 0.63 -2.77
N ARG A 92 -11.08 1.47 -1.77
CA ARG A 92 -10.55 2.84 -1.71
C ARG A 92 -9.02 2.85 -1.72
N THR A 93 -8.39 1.99 -0.93
CA THR A 93 -6.92 1.94 -0.85
C THR A 93 -6.28 1.29 -2.08
N ALA A 94 -6.90 0.26 -2.65
CA ALA A 94 -6.48 -0.37 -3.90
C ALA A 94 -6.54 0.62 -5.08
N MET A 95 -7.60 1.41 -5.17
CA MET A 95 -7.79 2.41 -6.23
C MET A 95 -6.69 3.48 -6.19
N SER A 96 -6.37 4.02 -5.01
CA SER A 96 -5.29 5.01 -4.87
C SER A 96 -3.93 4.47 -5.29
N ARG A 97 -3.61 3.22 -4.97
CA ARG A 97 -2.36 2.57 -5.42
C ARG A 97 -2.31 2.39 -6.93
N TYR A 98 -3.41 1.92 -7.51
CA TYR A 98 -3.50 1.70 -8.95
C TYR A 98 -3.29 3.00 -9.72
N LEU A 99 -3.98 4.07 -9.30
CA LEU A 99 -3.84 5.39 -9.91
C LEU A 99 -2.41 5.94 -9.75
N ARG A 100 -1.78 5.76 -8.59
CA ARG A 100 -0.41 6.23 -8.37
C ARG A 100 0.60 5.50 -9.25
N TYR A 101 0.50 4.18 -9.34
CA TYR A 101 1.33 3.37 -10.25
C TYR A 101 1.12 3.82 -11.70
N TRP A 102 -0.14 3.98 -12.09
CA TRP A 102 -0.51 4.35 -13.45
C TRP A 102 -0.03 5.76 -13.82
N LEU A 103 -0.17 6.76 -12.93
CA LEU A 103 0.33 8.12 -13.12
C LEU A 103 1.85 8.15 -13.26
N ILE A 104 2.57 7.43 -12.41
CA ILE A 104 4.03 7.34 -12.49
C ILE A 104 4.43 6.80 -13.86
N ARG A 105 3.81 5.69 -14.28
CA ARG A 105 4.04 5.10 -15.59
C ARG A 105 3.76 6.09 -16.73
N MET A 106 2.62 6.79 -16.70
CA MET A 106 2.23 7.77 -17.72
C MET A 106 3.24 8.92 -17.81
N VAL A 107 3.72 9.43 -16.67
CA VAL A 107 4.73 10.48 -16.63
C VAL A 107 6.07 10.01 -17.20
N TYR A 108 6.47 8.76 -16.94
CA TYR A 108 7.67 8.17 -17.55
C TYR A 108 7.53 8.05 -19.07
N GLU A 109 6.39 7.55 -19.55
CA GLU A 109 6.12 7.40 -20.98
C GLU A 109 6.11 8.76 -21.70
N GLN A 110 5.55 9.81 -21.08
CA GLN A 110 5.56 11.19 -21.62
C GLN A 110 6.98 11.79 -21.69
N ARG A 111 7.80 11.59 -20.64
CA ARG A 111 9.20 12.07 -20.63
C ARG A 111 10.01 11.41 -21.75
N ALA A 112 9.88 10.10 -21.93
CA ALA A 112 10.55 9.37 -23.00
C ALA A 112 10.12 9.86 -24.40
N GLN A 113 8.85 10.23 -24.60
CA GLN A 113 8.39 10.83 -25.85
C GLN A 113 8.97 12.23 -26.08
N THR A 114 9.02 13.06 -25.03
CA THR A 114 9.59 14.41 -25.11
C THR A 114 11.07 14.37 -25.45
N ASP A 115 11.85 13.47 -24.83
CA ASP A 115 13.27 13.29 -25.11
C ASP A 115 13.52 12.93 -26.58
N ARG A 116 12.71 12.02 -27.15
CA ARG A 116 12.80 11.63 -28.57
C ARG A 116 12.50 12.79 -29.53
N ILE A 117 11.53 13.65 -29.19
CA ILE A 117 11.19 14.83 -29.99
C ILE A 117 12.33 15.86 -29.92
N VAL A 118 12.85 16.12 -28.72
CA VAL A 118 13.98 17.05 -28.52
C VAL A 118 15.23 16.57 -29.24
N GLU A 119 15.51 15.27 -29.22
CA GLU A 119 16.61 14.66 -29.97
C GLU A 119 16.43 14.83 -31.48
N ALA A 120 15.21 14.60 -32.00
CA ALA A 120 14.91 14.79 -33.41
C ALA A 120 15.04 16.26 -33.86
N LEU A 121 14.76 17.23 -32.98
CA LEU A 121 14.92 18.66 -33.24
C LEU A 121 16.36 19.15 -33.15
N LYS A 122 17.23 18.45 -32.42
CA LYS A 122 18.67 18.76 -32.33
C LYS A 122 19.46 18.27 -33.54
N LYS A 123 18.85 17.46 -34.40
CA LYS A 123 19.43 16.91 -35.62
C LYS A 123 19.07 17.78 -36.82
#